data_AF-A0A3R6DCB9-F1
#
_entry.id   AF-A0A3R6DCB9-F1
#
_cell.length_a   1.000
_cell.length_b   1.000
_cell.length_c   1.000
_cell.angle_alpha   90.00
_cell.angle_beta   90.00
_cell.angle_gamma   90.00
#
_symmetry.space_group_name_H-M   'P 1'
#
loop_
_entity.id
_entity.type
_entity.pdbx_description
1 polymer ?
#
loop_
_entity_poly.entity_id
_entity_poly.type
_entity_poly.pdbx_seq_one_letter_code
_entity_poly.pdbx_strand_id
1 'polypeptide(L)'
;MRLIDADLLIERLGFYNTPQEREENAGQIITLEDFDKMPTAYDVDAVVKKLKRRSKEYNSGVRLHGKPEEMITNEAIEIVKGGGVE
;
A
#
# COMPACT_ATOMS: atom_id res chain seq x y z
N MET A 1 -11.18 -2.86 -0.81
CA MET A 1 -10.53 -2.66 -2.12
C MET A 1 -9.14 -3.30 -2.07
N ARG A 2 -8.65 -3.86 -3.17
CA ARG A 2 -7.31 -4.45 -3.26
C ARG A 2 -6.42 -3.56 -4.12
N LEU A 3 -5.30 -3.09 -3.56
CA LEU A 3 -4.29 -2.33 -4.30
C LEU A 3 -3.30 -3.29 -4.94
N ILE A 4 -3.00 -3.07 -6.22
CA ILE A 4 -2.06 -3.88 -7.01
C ILE A 4 -0.88 -3.00 -7.37
N ASP A 5 0.32 -3.56 -7.25
CA ASP A 5 1.54 -2.93 -7.72
C ASP A 5 1.56 -3.00 -9.25
N ALA A 6 1.46 -1.84 -9.90
CA ALA A 6 1.39 -1.74 -11.35
C ALA A 6 2.70 -2.15 -12.01
N ASP A 7 3.84 -1.86 -11.39
CA ASP A 7 5.15 -2.21 -11.96
C ASP A 7 5.34 -3.73 -11.91
N LEU A 8 4.98 -4.37 -10.80
CA LEU A 8 5.00 -5.82 -10.69
C LEU A 8 4.02 -6.50 -11.66
N LEU A 9 2.86 -5.89 -11.92
CA LEU A 9 1.92 -6.41 -12.91
C LEU A 9 2.55 -6.38 -14.31
N ILE A 10 3.14 -5.24 -14.68
CA ILE A 10 3.80 -5.05 -15.98
C ILE A 10 4.96 -6.04 -16.16
N GLU A 11 5.77 -6.24 -15.12
CA GLU A 11 6.84 -7.24 -15.11
C GLU A 11 6.29 -8.66 -15.34
N ARG A 12 5.21 -9.04 -14.64
CA ARG A 12 4.60 -10.36 -14.81
C ARG A 12 3.99 -10.60 -16.18
N LEU A 13 3.50 -9.54 -16.82
CA LEU A 13 3.02 -9.61 -18.19
C LEU A 13 4.17 -9.68 -19.21
N GLY A 14 5.42 -9.52 -18.76
CA GLY A 14 6.62 -9.68 -19.57
C GLY A 14 6.98 -8.46 -20.41
N PHE A 15 6.52 -7.27 -20.01
CA PHE A 15 6.79 -6.03 -20.75
C PHE A 15 7.92 -5.22 -20.12
N TYR A 16 8.77 -4.61 -20.94
CA TYR A 16 9.73 -3.59 -20.48
C TYR A 16 9.12 -2.18 -20.36
N ASN A 17 7.79 -2.08 -20.55
CA ASN A 17 7.00 -0.86 -20.40
C ASN A 17 7.44 0.29 -21.32
N THR A 18 8.05 -0.03 -22.47
CA THR A 18 8.50 0.98 -23.42
C THR A 18 7.33 1.53 -24.26
N PRO A 19 7.43 2.74 -24.84
CA PRO A 19 6.40 3.25 -25.75
C PRO A 19 6.10 2.30 -26.91
N GLN A 20 7.14 1.68 -27.49
CA GLN A 20 7.04 0.73 -28.60
C GLN A 20 6.27 -0.54 -28.18
N GLU A 21 6.63 -1.16 -27.07
CA GLU A 21 5.91 -2.35 -26.59
C GLU A 21 4.46 -2.03 -26.21
N ARG A 22 4.18 -0.84 -25.68
CA ARG A 22 2.80 -0.43 -25.36
C ARG A 22 1.94 -0.33 -26.61
N GLU A 23 2.52 0.09 -27.74
CA GLU A 23 1.84 0.11 -29.03
C GLU A 23 1.68 -1.31 -29.60
N GLU A 24 2.74 -2.13 -29.56
CA GLU A 24 2.72 -3.52 -30.04
C GLU A 24 1.75 -4.41 -29.26
N ASN A 25 1.60 -4.18 -27.96
CA ASN A 25 0.73 -4.94 -27.07
C ASN A 25 -0.63 -4.27 -26.84
N ALA A 26 -0.97 -3.23 -27.61
CA ALA A 26 -2.27 -2.59 -27.54
C ALA A 26 -3.39 -3.60 -27.85
N GLY A 27 -4.34 -3.76 -26.93
CA GLY A 27 -5.44 -4.72 -27.07
C GLY A 27 -5.13 -6.14 -26.56
N GLN A 28 -3.96 -6.37 -25.95
CA GLN A 28 -3.66 -7.63 -25.29
C GLN A 28 -4.64 -7.89 -24.13
N ILE A 29 -5.16 -9.12 -24.08
CA ILE A 29 -6.13 -9.54 -23.08
C ILE A 29 -5.38 -10.05 -21.85
N ILE A 30 -5.69 -9.46 -20.69
CA ILE A 30 -5.27 -9.94 -19.36
C ILE A 30 -6.39 -10.81 -18.80
N THR A 31 -6.05 -11.96 -18.21
CA THR A 31 -7.02 -12.89 -17.63
C THR A 31 -7.27 -12.61 -16.15
N LEU A 32 -8.39 -13.11 -15.60
CA LEU A 32 -8.66 -13.05 -14.16
C LEU A 32 -7.57 -13.78 -13.35
N GLU A 33 -6.99 -14.84 -13.91
CA GLU A 33 -5.91 -15.58 -13.27
C GLU A 33 -4.66 -14.72 -13.06
N ASP A 34 -4.37 -13.80 -13.98
CA ASP A 34 -3.26 -12.85 -13.84
C ASP A 34 -3.48 -11.91 -12.64
N PHE A 35 -4.72 -11.44 -12.45
CA PHE A 35 -5.10 -10.63 -11.29
C PHE A 35 -5.08 -11.42 -9.98
N ASP A 36 -5.60 -12.65 -9.98
CA ASP A 36 -5.66 -13.49 -8.78
C ASP A 36 -4.26 -13.85 -8.27
N LYS A 37 -3.31 -14.05 -9.19
CA LYS A 37 -1.91 -14.37 -8.87
C LYS A 37 -1.07 -13.17 -8.41
N MET A 38 -1.54 -11.94 -8.59
CA MET A 38 -0.83 -10.78 -8.04
C MET A 38 -0.80 -10.89 -6.51
N PRO A 39 0.13 -10.24 -5.80
CA PRO A 39 -0.01 -9.95 -4.38
C PRO A 39 -0.81 -8.65 -4.17
N THR A 40 -1.08 -8.28 -2.93
CA THR A 40 -1.45 -6.89 -2.60
C THR A 40 -0.21 -6.01 -2.66
N ALA A 41 -0.32 -4.77 -3.13
CA ALA A 41 0.81 -3.83 -3.27
C ALA A 41 1.56 -3.61 -1.95
N TYR A 42 0.82 -3.64 -0.83
CA TYR A 42 1.38 -3.69 0.50
C TYR A 42 0.47 -4.49 1.43
N ASP A 43 1.03 -4.90 2.57
CA ASP A 43 0.28 -5.55 3.65
C ASP A 43 -0.36 -4.47 4.53
N VAL A 44 -1.67 -4.27 4.35
CA VAL A 44 -2.49 -3.31 5.12
C VAL A 44 -2.38 -3.58 6.61
N ASP A 45 -2.43 -4.85 7.03
CA ASP A 45 -2.37 -5.22 8.45
C ASP A 45 -1.00 -4.92 9.05
N ALA A 46 0.07 -5.14 8.29
CA ALA A 46 1.42 -4.75 8.70
C ALA A 46 1.54 -3.23 8.88
N VAL A 47 0.97 -2.42 7.98
CA VAL A 47 0.95 -0.96 8.10
C VAL A 47 0.16 -0.53 9.34
N VAL A 48 -1.04 -1.07 9.55
CA VAL A 48 -1.88 -0.78 10.73
C VAL A 48 -1.15 -1.15 12.03
N LYS A 49 -0.51 -2.32 12.07
CA LYS A 49 0.29 -2.76 13.23
C LYS A 49 1.45 -1.80 13.50
N LYS A 50 2.14 -1.34 12.45
CA LYS A 50 3.26 -0.38 12.57
C LYS A 50 2.78 0.97 13.10
N LEU A 51 1.63 1.47 12.64
CA LEU A 51 1.01 2.72 13.13
C LEU A 51 0.66 2.61 14.62
N LYS A 52 -0.03 1.55 15.04
CA LYS A 52 -0.38 1.31 16.45
C LYS A 52 0.85 1.21 17.34
N ARG A 53 1.87 0.46 16.91
CA ARG A 53 3.15 0.35 17.64
C ARG A 53 3.80 1.71 17.82
N ARG A 54 3.88 2.50 16.74
CA ARG A 54 4.50 3.82 16.77
C ARG A 54 3.75 4.82 17.66
N SER A 55 2.41 4.77 17.66
CA SER A 55 1.56 5.53 18.58
C SER A 55 1.85 5.17 20.03
N LYS A 56 1.87 3.87 20.35
CA LYS A 56 2.21 3.40 21.70
C LYS A 56 3.61 3.86 22.15
N GLU A 57 4.61 3.67 21.31
CA GLU A 57 6.00 4.08 21.61
C GLU A 57 6.10 5.58 21.85
N TYR A 58 5.54 6.37 20.94
CA TYR A 58 5.52 7.83 21.06
C TYR A 58 4.82 8.29 22.34
N ASN A 59 3.60 7.81 22.60
CA ASN A 59 2.78 8.22 23.73
C ASN A 59 3.32 7.72 25.09
N SER A 60 4.15 6.68 25.09
CA SER A 60 4.78 6.14 26.30
C SER A 60 6.05 6.87 26.74
N GLY A 61 6.66 7.67 25.86
CA GLY A 61 7.91 8.35 26.16
C GLY A 61 7.75 9.43 27.22
N VAL A 62 8.64 9.46 28.21
CA VAL A 62 8.74 10.59 29.17
C VAL A 62 9.87 11.49 28.70
N ARG A 63 9.60 12.80 28.59
CA ARG A 63 10.57 13.81 28.18
C ARG A 63 10.92 14.71 29.37
N LEU A 64 12.03 15.44 29.26
CA LEU A 64 12.46 16.46 30.24
C LEU A 64 11.34 17.46 30.59
N HIS A 65 10.43 17.73 29.64
CA HIS A 65 9.30 18.66 29.79
C HIS A 65 7.95 17.98 30.05
N GLY A 66 7.94 16.69 30.42
CA GLY A 66 6.71 15.93 30.69
C GLY A 66 6.35 14.93 29.60
N LYS A 67 5.08 14.52 29.54
CA LYS A 67 4.58 13.60 28.52
C LYS A 67 4.42 14.33 27.18
N PRO A 68 4.61 13.65 26.04
CA PRO A 68 4.30 14.20 24.73
C PRO A 68 2.79 14.39 24.57
N GLU A 69 2.41 15.24 23.61
CA GLU A 69 1.03 15.28 23.10
C GLU A 69 0.64 13.90 22.56
N GLU A 70 -0.63 13.51 22.71
CA GLU A 70 -1.07 12.19 22.30
C GLU A 70 -1.11 12.07 20.77
N MET A 71 -0.33 11.13 20.21
CA MET A 71 -0.40 10.78 18.80
C MET A 71 -1.59 9.86 18.56
N ILE A 72 -2.64 10.41 17.93
CA ILE A 72 -3.84 9.69 17.50
C ILE A 72 -3.61 9.13 16.09
N THR A 73 -3.89 7.84 15.89
CA THR A 73 -3.68 7.16 14.59
C THR A 73 -4.93 6.54 13.99
N ASN A 74 -6.10 6.75 14.60
CA ASN A 74 -7.35 6.11 14.17
C ASN A 74 -7.75 6.51 12.74
N GLU A 75 -7.73 7.81 12.44
CA GLU A 75 -8.05 8.31 11.10
C GLU A 75 -7.07 7.78 10.04
N ALA A 76 -5.76 7.82 10.34
CA ALA A 76 -4.74 7.27 9.46
C ALA A 76 -4.93 5.77 9.18
N ILE A 77 -5.38 5.00 10.18
CA ILE A 77 -5.69 3.57 10.01
C ILE A 77 -6.88 3.37 9.06
N GLU A 78 -7.94 4.18 9.19
CA GLU A 78 -9.11 4.09 8.32
C GLU A 78 -8.79 4.52 6.89
N ILE A 79 -7.97 5.56 6.70
CA ILE A 79 -7.46 5.97 5.38
C ILE A 79 -6.71 4.81 4.72
N VAL A 80 -5.81 4.13 5.43
CA VAL A 80 -5.03 3.01 4.88
C VAL A 80 -5.92 1.83 4.51
N LYS A 81 -6.89 1.47 5.35
CA LYS A 81 -7.86 0.40 5.03
C LYS A 81 -8.76 0.75 3.83
N GLY A 82 -9.14 2.03 3.72
CA GLY A 82 -9.88 2.56 2.59
C GLY A 82 -9.04 2.65 1.32
N GLY A 83 -7.70 2.59 1.42
CA GLY A 83 -6.79 2.79 0.30
C GLY A 83 -6.69 4.25 -0.15
N GLY A 84 -7.10 5.21 0.70
CA GLY A 84 -7.00 6.64 0.43
C GLY A 84 -7.97 7.19 -0.63
N VAL A 85 -9.03 6.46 -0.97
CA VAL A 85 -10.13 6.95 -1.81
C VAL A 85 -11.23 7.54 -0.92
N GLU A 86 -11.70 8.73 -1.27
CA GLU A 86 -12.88 9.39 -0.67
C GLU A 86 -14.20 8.73 -1.08
#